data_AF-A0A957KM38-F1
#
_entry.id   AF-A0A957KM38-F1
#
_cell.length_a   1.000
_cell.length_b   1.000
_cell.length_c   1.000
_cell.angle_alpha   90.00
_cell.angle_beta   90.00
_cell.angle_gamma   90.00
#
_symmetry.space_group_name_H-M   'P 1'
#
loop_
_entity.id
_entity.type
_entity.pdbx_description
1 polymer ?
#
loop_
_entity_poly.entity_id
_entity_poly.type
_entity_poly.pdbx_seq_one_letter_code
_entity_poly.pdbx_strand_id
1 'polypeptide(L)'
;MRDYIEAMLSSGQMQIVNKEVDPQFELAAVTARAQGESRRPILFNNVKGSSLPVVSNIFGDRDRLCDMIGAPRGQFCQHWAELLKGSGGELVVVPEADGEFYEARVADLPHITYHEKDAGPYITAGIFLANDPDTGVPNLSFHRGMHISDEEIRVRLGTTHDLTRYQARAEAKDQP
;
A
#
# COMPACT_ATOMS: atom_id res chain seq x y z
N MET A 1 -7.56 8.92 -0.37
CA MET A 1 -6.42 8.84 0.58
C MET A 1 -5.86 10.19 1.00
N ARG A 2 -5.71 11.16 0.09
CA ARG A 2 -5.25 12.53 0.41
C ARG A 2 -6.04 13.16 1.55
N ASP A 3 -7.37 13.27 1.39
CA ASP A 3 -8.26 13.88 2.38
C ASP A 3 -8.15 13.19 3.75
N TYR A 4 -7.98 11.87 3.75
CA TYR A 4 -7.81 11.09 4.98
C TYR A 4 -6.51 11.46 5.71
N ILE A 5 -5.40 11.58 4.97
CA ILE A 5 -4.10 12.01 5.51
C ILE A 5 -4.18 13.46 6.01
N GLU A 6 -4.80 14.36 5.25
CA GLU A 6 -4.98 15.76 5.63
C GLU A 6 -5.87 15.94 6.88
N ALA A 7 -6.92 15.14 7.01
CA ALA A 7 -7.75 15.10 8.21
C ALA A 7 -6.96 14.63 9.45
N MET A 8 -6.10 13.61 9.31
CA MET A 8 -5.23 13.16 10.41
C MET A 8 -4.14 14.19 10.77
N LEU A 9 -3.61 14.91 9.79
CA LEU A 9 -2.65 15.99 10.02
C LEU A 9 -3.31 17.16 10.76
N SER A 10 -4.46 17.63 10.28
CA SER A 10 -5.17 18.76 10.90
C SER A 10 -5.69 18.47 12.31
N SER A 11 -6.02 17.20 12.60
CA SER A 11 -6.45 16.75 13.94
C SER A 11 -5.31 16.36 14.88
N GLY A 12 -4.04 16.47 14.46
CA GLY A 12 -2.88 16.12 15.30
C GLY A 12 -2.75 14.62 15.61
N GLN A 13 -3.40 13.78 14.81
CA GLN A 13 -3.36 12.31 14.96
C GLN A 13 -2.14 11.66 14.31
N MET A 14 -1.29 12.44 13.64
CA MET A 14 -0.08 11.96 12.96
C MET A 14 1.19 12.48 13.62
N GLN A 15 2.23 11.65 13.69
CA GLN A 15 3.58 12.09 14.03
C GLN A 15 4.28 12.65 12.79
N ILE A 16 5.07 13.71 12.96
CA ILE A 16 5.73 14.40 11.85
C ILE A 16 7.24 14.36 12.08
N VAL A 17 7.97 13.89 11.08
CA VAL A 17 9.44 13.89 11.03
C VAL A 17 9.89 14.81 9.91
N ASN A 18 10.41 15.98 10.30
CA ASN A 18 10.96 16.97 9.37
C ASN A 18 12.46 16.79 9.12
N LYS A 19 13.15 16.08 10.02
CA LYS A 19 14.57 15.74 9.82
C LYS A 19 14.67 14.77 8.64
N GLU A 20 15.68 14.95 7.79
CA GLU A 20 15.99 14.01 6.71
C GLU A 20 16.21 12.61 7.30
N VAL A 21 15.59 11.60 6.67
CA VAL A 21 15.79 10.18 6.99
C VAL A 21 16.31 9.44 5.76
N ASP A 22 17.22 8.50 5.98
CA ASP A 22 17.68 7.59 4.94
C ASP A 22 16.61 6.51 4.68
N PRO A 23 16.14 6.33 3.43
CA PRO A 23 15.20 5.26 3.11
C PRO A 23 15.84 3.86 3.23
N GLN A 24 17.17 3.78 3.29
CA GLN A 24 17.91 2.56 3.56
C GLN A 24 17.96 2.31 5.07
N PHE A 25 17.11 1.40 5.54
CA PHE A 25 17.00 0.91 6.93
C PHE A 25 16.52 1.94 7.96
N GLU A 26 16.99 3.19 7.92
CA GLU A 26 16.68 4.21 8.93
C GLU A 26 15.18 4.51 9.00
N LEU A 27 14.52 4.80 7.87
CA LEU A 27 13.08 5.07 7.85
C LEU A 27 12.26 3.91 8.47
N ALA A 28 12.63 2.67 8.14
CA ALA A 28 12.00 1.48 8.71
C ALA A 28 12.28 1.34 10.22
N ALA A 29 13.51 1.58 10.66
CA ALA A 29 13.89 1.52 12.07
C ALA A 29 13.19 2.61 12.91
N VAL A 30 13.09 3.83 12.38
CA VAL A 30 12.35 4.94 13.00
C VAL A 30 10.87 4.58 13.10
N THR A 31 10.27 4.03 12.03
CA THR A 31 8.88 3.56 12.04
C THR A 31 8.67 2.50 13.13
N ALA A 32 9.54 1.49 13.20
CA ALA A 32 9.42 0.41 14.19
C ALA A 32 9.57 0.93 15.63
N ARG A 33 10.51 1.86 15.87
CA ARG A 33 10.68 2.49 17.19
C ARG A 33 9.45 3.31 17.57
N ALA A 34 8.92 4.11 16.65
CA ALA A 34 7.74 4.94 16.84
C ALA A 34 6.49 4.10 17.15
N GLN A 35 6.31 2.96 16.47
CA GLN A 35 5.22 2.01 16.73
C GLN A 35 5.23 1.48 18.17
N GLY A 36 6.41 1.33 18.78
CA GLY A 36 6.54 0.93 20.19
C GLY A 36 6.12 2.00 21.20
N GLU A 37 6.05 3.27 20.78
CA GLU A 37 5.69 4.40 21.64
C GLU A 37 4.26 4.89 21.38
N SER A 38 3.80 4.78 20.14
CA SER A 38 2.51 5.27 19.69
C SER A 38 1.98 4.45 18.53
N ARG A 39 0.65 4.33 18.44
CA ARG A 39 0.00 3.71 17.29
C ARG A 39 -0.29 4.71 16.16
N ARG A 40 0.06 5.98 16.34
CA ARG A 40 -0.19 7.04 15.34
C ARG A 40 0.57 6.75 14.02
N PRO A 41 0.02 7.13 12.85
CA PRO A 41 0.80 7.13 11.63
C PRO A 41 1.95 8.14 11.73
N ILE A 42 2.95 7.97 10.89
CA ILE A 42 4.13 8.84 10.83
C ILE A 42 4.30 9.37 9.41
N LEU A 43 4.49 10.68 9.27
CA LEU A 43 4.82 11.36 8.03
C LEU A 43 6.28 11.80 8.06
N PHE A 44 7.04 11.29 7.10
CA PHE A 44 8.41 11.70 6.82
C PHE A 44 8.38 12.72 5.68
N ASN A 45 8.63 13.99 6.02
CA ASN A 45 8.59 15.08 5.03
C ASN A 45 9.84 15.14 4.16
N ASN A 46 10.98 14.68 4.67
CA ASN A 46 12.23 14.67 3.94
C ASN A 46 12.84 13.26 3.96
N VAL A 47 12.76 12.57 2.82
CA VAL A 47 13.37 11.25 2.61
C VAL A 47 14.50 11.43 1.62
N LYS A 48 15.72 11.09 2.04
CA LYS A 48 16.93 11.28 1.26
C LYS A 48 16.79 10.65 -0.13
N GLY A 49 17.04 11.45 -1.18
CA GLY A 49 16.96 11.00 -2.57
C GLY A 49 15.53 10.89 -3.14
N SER A 50 14.51 11.31 -2.41
CA SER A 50 13.11 11.36 -2.88
C SER A 50 12.58 12.79 -2.82
N SER A 51 11.87 13.23 -3.87
CA SER A 51 11.09 14.47 -3.84
C SER A 51 9.73 14.29 -3.15
N LEU A 52 9.30 13.03 -2.96
CA LEU A 52 8.02 12.67 -2.37
C LEU A 52 8.15 12.37 -0.88
N PRO A 53 7.20 12.82 -0.04
CA PRO A 53 7.14 12.42 1.36
C PRO A 53 6.66 10.97 1.50
N VAL A 54 6.95 10.35 2.63
CA VAL A 54 6.51 8.98 2.94
C VAL A 54 5.62 8.99 4.17
N VAL A 55 4.46 8.35 4.06
CA VAL A 55 3.59 8.07 5.20
C VAL A 55 3.65 6.59 5.54
N SER A 56 3.79 6.27 6.82
CA SER A 56 3.84 4.91 7.32
C SER A 56 2.88 4.70 8.50
N ASN A 57 2.64 3.43 8.83
CA ASN A 57 1.82 3.01 9.97
C ASN A 57 0.34 3.46 9.94
N ILE A 58 -0.23 3.63 8.75
CA ILE A 58 -1.63 4.06 8.56
C ILE A 58 -2.61 3.03 9.12
N PHE A 59 -2.36 1.74 8.92
CA PHE A 59 -3.24 0.65 9.37
C PHE A 59 -2.84 0.05 10.73
N GLY A 60 -1.93 0.70 11.46
CA GLY A 60 -1.32 0.16 12.69
C GLY A 60 -2.17 0.22 13.96
N ASP A 61 -3.44 0.61 13.87
CA ASP A 61 -4.33 0.77 15.01
C ASP A 61 -5.71 0.17 14.74
N ARG A 62 -6.18 -0.70 15.64
CA ARG A 62 -7.46 -1.41 15.49
C ARG A 62 -8.66 -0.48 15.54
N ASP A 63 -8.59 0.54 16.37
CA ASP A 63 -9.65 1.52 16.49
C ASP A 63 -9.73 2.32 15.18
N ARG A 64 -8.59 2.81 14.67
CA ARG A 64 -8.55 3.46 13.36
C ARG A 64 -9.07 2.57 12.22
N LEU A 65 -8.75 1.27 12.24
CA LEU A 65 -9.30 0.32 11.27
C LEU A 65 -10.83 0.22 11.37
N CYS A 66 -11.40 0.22 12.59
CA CYS A 66 -12.85 0.33 12.78
C CYS A 66 -13.40 1.62 12.16
N ASP A 67 -12.76 2.77 12.39
CA ASP A 67 -13.22 4.05 11.83
C ASP A 67 -13.23 4.03 10.29
N MET A 68 -12.19 3.47 9.67
CA MET A 68 -12.08 3.37 8.21
C MET A 68 -13.23 2.59 7.57
N ILE A 69 -13.77 1.58 8.27
CA ILE A 69 -14.85 0.74 7.76
C ILE A 69 -16.22 1.08 8.39
N GLY A 70 -16.31 2.10 9.24
CA GLY A 70 -17.54 2.46 9.95
C GLY A 70 -17.98 1.49 11.05
N ALA A 71 -17.06 0.65 11.56
CA ALA A 71 -17.37 -0.33 12.59
C ALA A 71 -17.35 0.29 14.01
N PRO A 72 -18.18 -0.19 14.94
CA PRO A 72 -18.00 0.09 16.36
C PRO A 72 -16.64 -0.42 16.87
N ARG A 73 -16.10 0.22 17.90
CA ARG A 73 -14.85 -0.20 18.57
C ARG A 73 -14.96 -1.66 19.02
N GLY A 74 -13.92 -2.45 18.75
CA GLY A 74 -13.89 -3.88 19.08
C GLY A 74 -14.73 -4.80 18.16
N GLN A 75 -15.49 -4.26 17.21
CA GLN A 75 -16.37 -5.05 16.33
C GLN A 75 -15.86 -5.19 14.89
N PHE A 76 -14.56 -4.90 14.65
CA PHE A 76 -13.96 -4.95 13.31
C PHE A 76 -14.31 -6.23 12.54
N CYS A 77 -14.04 -7.42 13.11
CA CYS A 77 -14.22 -8.68 12.41
C CYS A 77 -15.69 -8.98 12.08
N GLN A 78 -16.60 -8.66 12.99
CA GLN A 78 -18.03 -8.87 12.78
C GLN A 78 -18.54 -7.96 11.65
N HIS A 79 -18.22 -6.67 11.74
CA HIS A 79 -18.66 -5.70 10.75
C HIS A 79 -18.05 -5.99 9.37
N TRP A 80 -16.78 -6.38 9.32
CA TRP A 80 -16.11 -6.81 8.09
C TRP A 80 -16.82 -8.01 7.45
N ALA A 81 -17.23 -9.00 8.24
CA ALA A 81 -17.99 -10.15 7.73
C ALA A 81 -19.39 -9.76 7.20
N GLU A 82 -20.04 -8.76 7.79
CA GLU A 82 -21.31 -8.21 7.30
C GLU A 82 -21.12 -7.51 5.95
N LEU A 83 -20.07 -6.69 5.79
CA LEU A 83 -19.73 -6.03 4.53
C LEU A 83 -19.45 -7.05 3.41
N LEU A 84 -18.75 -8.14 3.72
CA LEU A 84 -18.45 -9.20 2.76
C LEU A 84 -19.69 -10.01 2.30
N LYS A 85 -20.75 -10.10 3.12
CA LYS A 85 -21.99 -10.74 2.68
C LYS A 85 -22.71 -9.92 1.61
N GLY A 86 -22.51 -8.61 1.61
CA GLY A 86 -23.05 -7.68 0.61
C GLY A 86 -22.09 -7.44 -0.57
N SER A 87 -20.87 -7.98 -0.55
CA SER A 87 -19.90 -7.77 -1.63
C SER A 87 -20.23 -8.65 -2.84
N GLY A 88 -20.46 -8.02 -3.99
CA GLY A 88 -20.82 -8.70 -5.24
C GLY A 88 -21.66 -7.87 -6.22
N GLY A 89 -21.66 -6.53 -6.08
CA GLY A 89 -22.37 -5.63 -6.97
C GLY A 89 -21.62 -5.36 -8.27
N GLU A 90 -22.28 -4.68 -9.21
CA GLU A 90 -21.62 -4.15 -10.40
C GLU A 90 -20.46 -3.22 -10.02
N LEU A 91 -19.36 -3.35 -10.76
CA LEU A 91 -18.25 -2.43 -10.64
C LEU A 91 -18.74 -1.03 -11.02
N VAL A 92 -18.71 -0.13 -10.06
CA VAL A 92 -19.00 1.28 -10.33
C VAL A 92 -17.74 1.90 -10.90
N VAL A 93 -17.80 2.31 -12.16
CA VAL A 93 -16.77 3.16 -12.75
C VAL A 93 -16.91 4.53 -12.09
N VAL A 94 -15.96 4.85 -11.23
CA VAL A 94 -15.84 6.20 -10.67
C VAL A 94 -15.11 7.08 -11.68
N PRO A 95 -15.48 8.37 -11.79
CA PRO A 95 -14.69 9.32 -12.55
C PRO A 95 -13.23 9.29 -12.09
N GLU A 96 -12.32 9.45 -13.03
CA GLU A 96 -10.91 9.63 -12.73
C GLU A 96 -10.74 10.82 -11.77
N ALA A 97 -9.82 10.70 -10.82
CA ALA A 97 -9.62 11.75 -9.83
C ALA A 97 -9.19 13.05 -10.52
N ASP A 98 -9.78 14.18 -10.16
CA ASP A 98 -9.33 15.50 -10.58
C ASP A 98 -7.87 15.69 -10.12
N GLY A 99 -6.94 15.64 -11.06
CA GLY A 99 -5.52 15.71 -10.79
C GLY A 99 -4.71 15.91 -12.06
N GLU A 100 -3.57 16.58 -11.92
CA GLU A 100 -2.59 16.67 -12.99
C GLU A 100 -1.82 15.35 -13.06
N PHE A 101 -1.84 14.72 -14.24
CA PHE A 101 -1.04 13.53 -14.52
C PHE A 101 0.31 13.97 -15.08
N TYR A 102 1.37 13.37 -14.56
CA TYR A 102 2.72 13.56 -15.04
C TYR A 102 3.34 12.19 -15.33
N GLU A 103 4.21 12.15 -16.35
CA GLU A 103 5.08 10.99 -16.54
C GLU A 103 6.03 10.88 -15.35
N ALA A 104 6.14 9.66 -14.83
CA ALA A 104 7.03 9.33 -13.74
C ALA A 104 7.65 7.96 -14.00
N ARG A 105 8.88 7.79 -13.53
CA ARG A 105 9.60 6.52 -13.55
C ARG A 105 9.43 5.83 -12.21
N VAL A 106 9.59 4.51 -12.18
CA VAL A 106 9.59 3.76 -10.90
C VAL A 106 10.71 4.28 -9.98
N ALA A 107 11.85 4.69 -10.54
CA ALA A 107 12.95 5.33 -9.83
C ALA A 107 12.55 6.62 -9.10
N ASP A 108 11.48 7.31 -9.52
CA ASP A 108 11.05 8.57 -8.91
C ASP A 108 10.23 8.35 -7.62
N LEU A 109 9.83 7.10 -7.32
CA LEU A 109 9.18 6.72 -6.07
C LEU A 109 10.19 6.57 -4.91
N PRO A 110 9.76 6.73 -3.64
CA PRO A 110 10.63 6.46 -2.50
C PRO A 110 11.07 4.98 -2.41
N HIS A 111 12.37 4.74 -2.51
CA HIS A 111 12.97 3.39 -2.50
C HIS A 111 13.38 2.92 -1.11
N ILE A 112 12.41 2.39 -0.36
CA ILE A 112 12.63 1.99 1.05
C ILE A 112 13.20 0.57 1.10
N THR A 113 14.34 0.42 1.77
CA THR A 113 14.91 -0.90 2.13
C THR A 113 14.67 -1.13 3.63
N TYR A 114 13.91 -2.18 3.98
CA TYR A 114 13.37 -2.32 5.33
C TYR A 114 14.33 -3.03 6.28
N HIS A 115 15.05 -4.02 5.78
CA HIS A 115 15.95 -4.86 6.57
C HIS A 115 17.31 -5.01 5.88
N GLU A 116 18.36 -5.19 6.67
CA GLU A 116 19.74 -5.37 6.21
C GLU A 116 19.90 -6.49 5.15
N LYS A 117 19.06 -7.53 5.25
CA LYS A 117 19.08 -8.69 4.35
C LYS A 117 18.07 -8.60 3.20
N ASP A 118 17.34 -7.50 3.05
CA ASP A 118 16.51 -7.30 1.87
C ASP A 118 17.43 -7.20 0.64
N ALA A 119 17.06 -7.89 -0.45
CA ALA A 119 17.84 -7.89 -1.69
C ALA A 119 17.83 -6.53 -2.43
N GLY A 120 16.98 -5.60 -2.00
CA GLY A 120 16.83 -4.27 -2.57
C GLY A 120 15.62 -3.54 -1.97
N PRO A 121 15.26 -2.37 -2.52
CA PRO A 121 14.09 -1.61 -2.11
C PRO A 121 12.78 -2.34 -2.43
N TYR A 122 11.77 -2.14 -1.58
CA TYR A 122 10.45 -2.77 -1.74
C TYR A 122 9.30 -1.76 -1.67
N ILE A 123 8.33 -1.92 -2.57
CA ILE A 123 6.98 -1.40 -2.41
C ILE A 123 6.19 -2.42 -1.59
N THR A 124 5.79 -2.05 -0.37
CA THR A 124 5.06 -2.96 0.54
C THR A 124 3.56 -2.67 0.67
N ALA A 125 3.12 -1.51 0.17
CA ALA A 125 1.72 -1.06 0.23
C ALA A 125 1.10 -0.87 -1.17
N GLY A 126 1.68 -1.51 -2.20
CA GLY A 126 1.15 -1.52 -3.56
C GLY A 126 0.03 -2.54 -3.70
N ILE A 127 -1.06 -2.12 -4.36
CA ILE A 127 -2.17 -3.00 -4.75
C ILE A 127 -1.99 -3.36 -6.22
N PHE A 128 -1.86 -4.65 -6.49
CA PHE A 128 -1.82 -5.20 -7.83
C PHE A 128 -3.24 -5.55 -8.26
N LEU A 129 -3.69 -4.91 -9.34
CA LEU A 129 -4.93 -5.21 -10.03
C LEU A 129 -4.61 -6.09 -11.23
N ALA A 130 -5.23 -7.27 -11.31
CA ALA A 130 -5.17 -8.11 -12.49
C ALA A 130 -6.55 -8.67 -12.79
N ASN A 131 -6.92 -8.75 -14.06
CA ASN A 131 -8.17 -9.37 -14.48
C ASN A 131 -7.91 -10.84 -14.86
N ASP A 132 -8.82 -11.73 -14.51
CA ASP A 132 -8.79 -13.11 -14.97
C ASP A 132 -8.81 -13.13 -16.51
N PRO A 133 -7.83 -13.74 -17.20
CA PRO A 133 -7.75 -13.74 -18.66
C PRO A 133 -8.85 -14.57 -19.34
N ASP A 134 -9.62 -15.36 -18.57
CA ASP A 134 -10.78 -16.11 -19.08
C ASP A 134 -12.10 -15.37 -18.84
N THR A 135 -12.27 -14.81 -17.64
CA THR A 135 -13.58 -14.33 -17.17
C THR A 135 -13.66 -12.80 -17.06
N GLY A 136 -12.52 -12.10 -17.11
CA GLY A 136 -12.43 -10.66 -16.88
C GLY A 136 -12.64 -10.23 -15.42
N VAL A 137 -12.85 -11.17 -14.50
CA VAL A 137 -13.06 -10.86 -13.07
C VAL A 137 -11.79 -10.24 -12.48
N PRO A 138 -11.87 -9.06 -11.84
CA PRO A 138 -10.70 -8.42 -11.26
C PRO A 138 -10.29 -9.06 -9.93
N ASN A 139 -8.99 -9.16 -9.71
CA ASN A 139 -8.37 -9.46 -8.44
C ASN A 139 -7.52 -8.27 -7.98
N LEU A 140 -7.71 -7.83 -6.74
CA LEU A 140 -6.94 -6.80 -6.07
C LEU A 140 -6.14 -7.45 -4.94
N SER A 141 -4.81 -7.29 -4.94
CA SER A 141 -3.95 -8.00 -3.99
C SER A 141 -2.73 -7.20 -3.57
N PHE A 142 -2.29 -7.41 -2.33
CA PHE A 142 -1.03 -6.84 -1.81
C PHE A 142 0.12 -7.82 -2.04
N HIS A 143 1.19 -7.34 -2.68
CA HIS A 143 2.43 -8.07 -2.85
C HIS A 143 3.62 -7.17 -2.54
N ARG A 144 4.70 -7.75 -1.97
CA ARG A 144 5.98 -7.06 -1.89
C ARG A 144 6.56 -6.99 -3.30
N GLY A 145 6.61 -5.79 -3.88
CA GLY A 145 7.23 -5.52 -5.18
C GLY A 145 8.66 -5.03 -4.98
N MET A 146 9.64 -5.85 -5.35
CA MET A 146 11.05 -5.46 -5.33
C MET A 146 11.34 -4.61 -6.57
N HIS A 147 11.88 -3.41 -6.36
CA HIS A 147 12.34 -2.58 -7.47
C HIS A 147 13.61 -3.18 -8.07
N ILE A 148 13.63 -3.34 -9.40
CA ILE A 148 14.81 -3.76 -10.17
C ILE A 148 15.28 -2.62 -11.08
N SER A 149 14.35 -2.02 -11.83
CA SER A 149 14.59 -0.89 -12.72
C SER A 149 13.28 -0.14 -13.00
N ASP A 150 13.35 0.90 -13.83
CA ASP A 150 12.18 1.63 -14.32
C ASP A 150 11.21 0.77 -15.15
N GLU A 151 11.68 -0.38 -15.63
CA GLU A 151 10.91 -1.30 -16.48
C GLU A 151 10.56 -2.61 -15.76
N GLU A 152 11.09 -2.85 -14.55
CA GLU A 152 10.96 -4.15 -13.88
C GLU A 152 10.71 -4.02 -12.37
N ILE A 153 9.59 -4.60 -11.93
CA ILE A 153 9.27 -4.88 -10.52
C ILE A 153 9.10 -6.39 -10.38
N ARG A 154 9.83 -7.00 -9.43
CA ARG A 154 9.67 -8.43 -9.13
C ARG A 154 8.75 -8.63 -7.95
N VAL A 155 7.73 -9.45 -8.15
CA VAL A 155 6.79 -9.87 -7.11
C VAL A 155 6.90 -11.36 -6.88
N ARG A 156 6.81 -11.78 -5.62
CA ARG A 156 6.60 -13.19 -5.29
C ARG A 156 5.12 -13.44 -5.14
N LEU A 157 4.61 -14.37 -5.94
CA LEU A 157 3.22 -14.79 -5.89
C LEU A 157 3.10 -16.10 -5.10
N GLY A 158 2.22 -16.11 -4.09
CA GLY A 158 1.97 -17.29 -3.27
C GLY A 158 1.16 -18.32 -4.06
N THR A 159 1.51 -19.60 -3.98
CA THR A 159 0.89 -20.65 -4.81
C THR A 159 -0.62 -20.80 -4.63
N THR A 160 -1.16 -20.35 -3.50
CA THR A 160 -2.60 -20.38 -3.20
C THR A 160 -3.35 -19.10 -3.61
N HIS A 161 -2.65 -18.05 -4.04
CA HIS A 161 -3.25 -16.76 -4.35
C HIS A 161 -3.89 -16.74 -5.75
N ASP A 162 -4.93 -15.94 -5.91
CA ASP A 162 -5.67 -15.75 -7.16
C ASP A 162 -4.77 -15.21 -8.27
N LEU A 163 -3.92 -14.23 -7.94
CA LEU A 163 -2.98 -13.65 -8.91
C LEU A 163 -2.04 -14.69 -9.53
N THR A 164 -1.59 -15.70 -8.77
CA THR A 164 -0.77 -16.81 -9.30
C THR A 164 -1.55 -17.65 -10.31
N ARG A 165 -2.83 -17.90 -10.04
CA ARG A 165 -3.71 -18.64 -10.96
C ARG A 165 -3.97 -17.85 -12.23
N TYR A 166 -4.14 -16.53 -12.11
CA TYR A 166 -4.36 -15.64 -13.25
C TYR A 166 -3.12 -15.58 -14.14
N GLN A 167 -1.94 -15.39 -13.54
CA GLN A 167 -0.66 -15.44 -14.26
C GLN A 167 -0.49 -16.75 -15.03
N ALA A 168 -0.66 -17.90 -14.37
CA ALA A 168 -0.47 -19.21 -15.02
C ALA A 168 -1.41 -19.42 -16.22
N ARG A 169 -2.63 -18.87 -16.18
CA ARG A 169 -3.58 -18.93 -17.30
C ARG A 169 -3.21 -17.96 -18.43
N ALA A 170 -2.70 -16.77 -18.11
CA ALA A 170 -2.20 -15.82 -19.09
C ALA A 170 -0.98 -16.39 -19.84
N GLU A 171 -0.01 -16.94 -19.10
CA GLU A 171 1.18 -17.60 -19.65
C GLU A 171 0.81 -18.78 -20.56
N ALA A 172 -0.18 -19.59 -20.18
CA ALA A 172 -0.67 -20.70 -21.01
C ALA A 172 -1.31 -20.26 -22.35
N LYS A 173 -1.60 -18.96 -22.49
CA LYS A 173 -2.13 -18.33 -23.71
C LYS A 173 -1.12 -17.41 -24.40
N ASP A 174 0.14 -17.41 -23.97
CA ASP A 174 1.18 -16.47 -24.44
C ASP A 174 0.76 -15.00 -24.26
N GLN A 175 0.03 -14.69 -23.19
CA GLN A 175 -0.35 -13.34 -22.79
C GLN A 175 0.54 -12.87 -21.63
N PRO A 176 0.87 -11.56 -21.59
CA PRO A 176 1.62 -10.97 -20.49
C PRO A 176 0.84 -10.99 -19.16
#